data_AF-A0A9E1K776-F1
#
_entry.id   AF-A0A9E1K776-F1
#
_cell.length_a   1.000
_cell.length_b   1.000
_cell.length_c   1.000
_cell.angle_alpha   90.00
_cell.angle_beta   90.00
_cell.angle_gamma   90.00
#
_symmetry.space_group_name_H-M   'P 1'
#
loop_
_entity.id
_entity.type
_entity.pdbx_description
1 polymer ?
#
loop_
_entity_poly.entity_id
_entity_poly.type
_entity_poly.pdbx_seq_one_letter_code
_entity_poly.pdbx_strand_id
1 'polypeptide(L)' 'IINDLHRSRIAYAFIVFLTRLITKNRLTRYDGPVSVMNAFTPSEMAEMAQEAGVKNFTVKRHFPYRIGLVGTK' A
#
# COMPACT_ATOMS: atom_id res chain seq x y z
N ILE A 1 6.28 -13.57 -3.31
CA ILE A 1 5.73 -12.34 -3.89
C ILE A 1 4.94 -11.65 -2.79
N ILE A 2 5.23 -10.39 -2.50
CA ILE A 2 4.49 -9.57 -1.53
C ILE A 2 3.76 -8.49 -2.34
N ASN A 3 2.47 -8.27 -2.04
CA ASN A 3 1.68 -7.22 -2.66
C ASN A 3 0.98 -6.43 -1.55
N ASP A 4 1.13 -5.11 -1.59
CA ASP A 4 0.52 -4.21 -0.62
C ASP A 4 -0.04 -2.96 -1.32
N LEU A 5 -0.74 -2.12 -0.56
CA LEU A 5 -1.07 -0.76 -0.95
C LEU A 5 0.20 0.11 -1.00
N HIS A 6 0.13 1.17 -1.80
CA HIS A 6 1.13 2.22 -1.79
C HIS A 6 0.61 3.41 -0.99
N ARG A 7 1.32 3.78 0.07
CA ARG A 7 0.97 4.93 0.89
C ARG A 7 0.99 6.22 0.07
N SER A 8 -0.14 6.90 0.00
CA SER A 8 -0.28 8.14 -0.76
C SER A 8 -1.37 9.03 -0.16
N ARG A 9 -1.03 10.31 0.05
CA ARG A 9 -1.99 11.33 0.53
C ARG A 9 -3.13 11.55 -0.47
N ILE A 10 -2.86 11.38 -1.77
CA ILE A 10 -3.88 11.47 -2.83
C ILE A 10 -4.84 10.29 -2.74
N ALA A 11 -4.32 9.07 -2.59
CA ALA A 11 -5.14 7.87 -2.40
C ALA A 11 -5.98 7.97 -1.11
N TYR A 12 -5.40 8.53 -0.04
CA TYR A 12 -6.11 8.78 1.21
C TYR A 12 -7.30 9.73 1.01
N ALA A 13 -7.10 10.88 0.37
CA ALA A 13 -8.18 11.82 0.10
C ALA A 13 -9.27 11.18 -0.78
N PHE A 14 -8.85 10.44 -1.81
CA PHE A 14 -9.76 9.72 -2.69
C PHE A 14 -10.59 8.67 -1.94
N ILE A 15 -9.98 7.84 -1.09
CA ILE A 15 -10.72 6.79 -0.36
C ILE A 15 -11.65 7.37 0.71
N VAL A 16 -11.28 8.49 1.37
CA VAL A 16 -12.17 9.21 2.29
C VAL A 16 -13.42 9.70 1.55
N PHE A 17 -13.26 10.28 0.36
CA PHE A 17 -14.38 10.74 -0.45
C PHE A 17 -15.23 9.56 -0.95
N LEU A 18 -14.58 8.57 -1.57
CA LEU A 18 -15.23 7.42 -2.19
C LEU A 18 -16.06 6.62 -1.17
N THR A 19 -15.50 6.31 0.00
CA THR A 19 -16.20 5.52 1.02
C THR A 19 -17.39 6.27 1.63
N ARG A 20 -17.34 7.60 1.71
CA ARG A 20 -18.48 8.42 2.17
C ARG A 20 -19.61 8.46 1.14
N LEU A 21 -19.28 8.44 -0.15
CA LEU A 21 -20.26 8.40 -1.23
C LEU A 21 -20.89 7.01 -1.43
N ILE A 22 -20.08 5.95 -1.45
CA ILE A 22 -20.53 4.62 -1.90
C ILE A 22 -21.17 3.80 -0.80
N THR A 23 -20.75 3.97 0.46
CA THR A 23 -21.23 3.12 1.56
C THR A 23 -21.60 3.94 2.79
N LYS A 24 -22.54 3.43 3.59
CA LYS A 24 -22.86 3.93 4.93
C LYS A 24 -22.18 3.12 6.04
N ASN A 25 -21.47 2.04 5.70
CA ASN A 25 -20.77 1.20 6.67
C ASN A 25 -19.68 2.00 7.39
N ARG A 26 -19.81 2.10 8.71
CA ARG A 26 -18.86 2.82 9.57
C ARG A 26 -17.45 2.21 9.46
N LEU A 27 -17.31 0.88 9.50
CA LEU A 27 -16.01 0.22 9.46
C LEU A 27 -15.25 0.62 8.20
N THR A 28 -15.85 0.47 7.02
CA THR A 28 -15.21 0.81 5.75
C THR A 28 -14.81 2.29 5.64
N ARG A 29 -15.65 3.21 6.16
CA ARG A 29 -15.38 4.67 6.12
C ARG A 29 -14.18 5.10 6.95
N TYR A 30 -13.89 4.39 8.04
CA TYR A 30 -12.78 4.72 8.93
C TYR A 30 -11.55 3.86 8.66
N ASP A 31 -11.72 2.56 8.41
CA ASP A 31 -10.63 1.62 8.24
C ASP A 31 -9.96 1.73 6.86
N GLY A 32 -10.71 2.07 5.80
CA GLY A 32 -10.16 2.26 4.46
C GLY A 32 -9.08 3.35 4.38
N PRO A 33 -9.35 4.58 4.86
CA PRO A 33 -8.33 5.63 4.93
C PRO A 33 -7.12 5.26 5.80
N VAL A 34 -7.35 4.62 6.95
CA VAL A 34 -6.27 4.17 7.85
C VAL A 34 -5.39 3.12 7.16
N SER A 35 -5.99 2.16 6.45
CA SER A 35 -5.27 1.15 5.67
C SER A 35 -4.33 1.79 4.63
N VAL A 36 -4.75 2.87 3.95
CA VAL A 36 -3.88 3.58 3.00
C VAL A 36 -2.70 4.27 3.69
N MET A 37 -2.91 4.84 4.88
CA MET A 37 -1.87 5.56 5.62
C MET A 37 -0.89 4.63 6.34
N ASN A 38 -1.31 3.41 6.68
CA ASN A 38 -0.45 2.39 7.27
C ASN A 38 0.31 1.56 6.22
N ALA A 39 -0.01 1.71 4.94
CA ALA A 39 0.66 1.02 3.86
C ALA A 39 2.14 1.43 3.73
N PHE A 40 2.92 0.62 3.01
CA PHE A 40 4.33 0.92 2.76
C PHE A 40 4.56 1.88 1.58
N THR A 41 5.68 2.59 1.65
CA THR A 41 6.35 3.19 0.48
C THR A 41 7.34 2.19 -0.13
N PRO A 42 7.78 2.40 -1.39
CA PRO A 42 8.76 1.51 -2.00
C PRO A 42 10.12 1.47 -1.32
N SER A 43 10.55 2.59 -0.74
CA SER A 43 11.80 2.64 0.02
C SER A 43 11.68 1.82 1.30
N GLU A 44 10.61 1.98 2.08
CA GLU A 44 10.40 1.21 3.31
C GLU A 44 10.30 -0.31 3.02
N MET A 45 9.58 -0.69 1.96
CA MET A 45 9.48 -2.10 1.57
C MET A 45 10.84 -2.68 1.13
N ALA A 46 11.68 -1.89 0.46
CA ALA A 46 13.01 -2.31 0.06
C ALA A 46 13.99 -2.38 1.24
N GLU A 47 13.89 -1.46 2.20
CA GLU A 47 14.68 -1.43 3.43
C GLU A 47 14.39 -2.66 4.30
N MET A 48 13.10 -2.94 4.58
CA MET A 48 12.70 -4.14 5.33
C MET A 48 13.15 -5.44 4.65
N ALA A 49 13.13 -5.49 3.31
CA ALA A 49 13.60 -6.67 2.58
C ALA A 49 15.11 -6.89 2.73
N GLN A 50 15.89 -5.80 2.75
CA GLN A 50 17.33 -5.85 3.02
C GLN A 50 17.62 -6.28 4.46
N GLU A 51 16.90 -5.70 5.43
CA GLU A 51 17.01 -6.09 6.85
C GLU A 51 16.65 -7.56 7.08
N ALA A 52 15.67 -8.08 6.34
CA ALA A 52 15.29 -9.49 6.35
C ALA A 52 16.27 -10.42 5.62
N GLY A 53 17.36 -9.89 5.03
CA GLY A 53 18.38 -10.66 4.33
C GLY A 53 17.96 -11.16 2.94
N VAL A 54 16.94 -10.55 2.32
CA VAL A 54 16.51 -10.89 0.96
C VAL A 54 17.54 -10.35 -0.04
N LYS A 55 18.33 -11.23 -0.63
CA LYS A 55 19.46 -10.85 -1.49
C LYS A 55 19.05 -10.30 -2.86
N ASN A 56 18.08 -10.95 -3.50
CA ASN A 56 17.70 -10.68 -4.88
C ASN A 56 16.21 -10.37 -4.92
N PHE A 57 15.83 -9.09 -5.04
CA PHE A 57 14.43 -8.70 -5.15
C PHE A 57 14.27 -7.46 -6.03
N THR A 58 13.03 -7.22 -6.44
CA THR A 58 12.64 -6.00 -7.14
C THR A 58 11.35 -5.48 -6.52
N VAL A 59 11.31 -4.17 -6.27
CA VAL A 59 10.12 -3.46 -5.80
C VAL A 59 9.57 -2.61 -6.95
N LYS A 60 8.29 -2.76 -7.28
CA LYS A 60 7.62 -1.98 -8.33
C LYS A 60 6.29 -1.45 -7.86
N ARG A 61 5.98 -0.24 -8.32
CA ARG A 61 4.64 0.33 -8.19
C ARG A 61 3.78 -0.15 -9.35
N HIS A 62 2.52 -0.43 -9.05
CA HIS A 62 1.51 -0.80 -10.01
C HIS A 62 0.31 0.12 -9.85
N PHE A 63 -0.23 0.58 -10.98
CA PHE A 63 -1.44 1.40 -10.98
C PHE A 63 -2.62 0.61 -10.39
N PRO A 64 -3.50 1.23 -9.57
CA PRO A 64 -3.48 2.65 -9.20
C PRO A 64 -2.59 2.99 -8.00
N TYR A 65 -2.61 2.18 -6.94
CA TYR A 65 -1.86 2.43 -5.71
C TYR A 65 -1.42 1.11 -5.08
N ARG A 66 -0.76 0.27 -5.88
CA ARG A 66 -0.21 -1.00 -5.42
C ARG A 66 1.31 -0.96 -5.47
N ILE A 67 1.90 -1.74 -4.58
CA ILE A 67 3.32 -2.02 -4.58
C ILE A 67 3.53 -3.52 -4.49
N GLY A 68 4.44 -4.02 -5.32
CA GLY A 68 4.85 -5.41 -5.34
C GLY A 68 6.33 -5.55 -5.04
N LEU A 69 6.67 -6.50 -4.17
CA LEU A 69 8.02 -7.03 -4.03
C LEU A 69 8.06 -8.46 -4.58
N VAL A 70 8.96 -8.67 -5.54
CA VAL A 70 9.16 -9.97 -6.19
C VAL A 70 10.61 -10.39 -5.98
N GLY A 71 10.80 -11.56 -5.37
CA GLY A 71 12.12 -12.19 -5.30
C GLY A 71 12.56 -12.60 -6.70
N THR A 72 13.82 -12.32 -7.02
CA THR A 72 14.46 -12.72 -8.28
C THR A 72 15.39 -13.91 -8.00
N LYS A 73 15.50 -14.83 -8.97
CA LYS A 73 16.43 -15.97 -8.86
C LYS A 73 17.86 -15.48 -8.99
#